data_AF-A0A7U2MFP2-F1
#
_entry.id   AF-A0A7U2MFP2-F1
#
_cell.length_a   1.000
_cell.length_b   1.000
_cell.length_c   1.000
_cell.angle_alpha   90.00
_cell.angle_beta   90.00
_cell.angle_gamma   90.00
#
_symmetry.space_group_name_H-M   'P 1'
#
loop_
_entity.id
_entity.type
_entity.pdbx_description
1 polymer ?
#
loop_
_entity_poly.entity_id
_entity_poly.type
_entity_poly.pdbx_seq_one_letter_code
_entity_poly.pdbx_strand_id
1 'polypeptide(L)'
;MSLKGIHGSIDMLLPREALLLSTFSCIHRSFKKLLDPFILEWTPESFSFQEIAFALLSIAAGEVTFESIYALDKSYEREGYYILPDGHLLPCFLYERHFPGAEPGSAPRNRTYWFSNVLVHLASRLDVVDVEKAAVIEVVDAGLDQGLDEFYAMVFSILDVILVHVQKGGGRVRVQRSDLMPLFYFDEESSNYLNGPRTRPAQDTQPPTPGTNANHALQCKIQKGGDASRFSETSDGSDDMKTVIEDEHKNVDITFTSMIRFLDIAARLHLADAKSRKVPSEILTSVMHFTDTQTYKNLANVSASCRQLSDRKFRLNDGYDVVGIDAQNMGSSRRFIIEDIQTGKRFYSEVQHLDLFFCRNTDKGMLDLYIVIGEETTRRSVISLAALQYPMLSPKDTPCTNEVQMPISERFCYHFGRTLDSSKLFKIPNYQYIGFVEDAWGRYIQSMIQRETRHPEVAQFVQISGAQYRCLLPPGYRKLGMYHCFCNGLQAFLRHPQDESHEEWMKTIEYAVHQLSHLEQCPDSVFIVRGRPAIIAFGTRVKLFYYIYHREKAPVVPQNASPASIQFAASCTDLEPKHRLVQLIPGSEPIDLHHKDDRAKLEHWFKVFCDKEDLETEWDPITGEYITMAREVGNTE
;
A
#
# COMPACT_ATOMS: atom_id res chain seq x y z
N MET A 1 24.93 10.77 -23.20
CA MET A 1 23.86 9.90 -23.71
C MET A 1 22.54 10.65 -23.49
N SER A 2 21.67 10.82 -24.49
CA SER A 2 20.42 11.60 -24.30
C SER A 2 19.39 10.77 -23.51
N LEU A 3 18.65 11.39 -22.59
CA LEU A 3 17.49 10.80 -21.89
C LEU A 3 16.47 10.15 -22.87
N LYS A 4 16.45 10.58 -24.14
CA LYS A 4 15.68 9.97 -25.24
C LYS A 4 16.01 8.51 -25.52
N GLY A 5 17.20 8.03 -25.13
CA GLY A 5 17.62 6.63 -25.33
C GLY A 5 17.15 5.65 -24.23
N ILE A 6 16.51 6.14 -23.17
CA ILE A 6 15.99 5.29 -22.07
C ILE A 6 14.67 4.62 -22.46
N HIS A 7 13.95 5.20 -23.43
CA HIS A 7 12.70 4.69 -24.00
C HIS A 7 12.95 3.60 -25.06
N GLY A 8 13.76 2.58 -24.73
CA GLY A 8 13.87 1.38 -25.56
C GLY A 8 12.60 0.54 -25.49
N SER A 9 12.22 -0.11 -26.59
CA SER A 9 11.03 -0.99 -26.65
C SER A 9 11.00 -1.99 -25.48
N ILE A 10 9.81 -2.21 -24.90
CA ILE A 10 9.52 -3.27 -23.93
C ILE A 10 9.85 -4.66 -24.52
N ASP A 11 9.96 -4.78 -25.85
CA ASP A 11 10.17 -6.04 -26.58
C ASP A 11 11.54 -6.72 -26.32
N MET A 12 12.50 -6.08 -25.63
CA MET A 12 13.76 -6.72 -25.23
C MET A 12 14.18 -6.37 -23.79
N LEU A 13 13.39 -6.79 -22.80
CA LEU A 13 13.80 -6.73 -21.39
C LEU A 13 14.91 -7.75 -21.11
N LEU A 14 15.94 -7.33 -20.35
CA LEU A 14 16.88 -8.28 -19.74
C LEU A 14 16.17 -9.10 -18.64
N PRO A 15 16.67 -10.32 -18.30
CA PRO A 15 16.04 -11.16 -17.28
C PRO A 15 15.87 -10.46 -15.94
N ARG A 16 16.87 -9.67 -15.51
CA ARG A 16 16.80 -8.84 -14.32
C ARG A 16 15.70 -7.77 -14.43
N GLU A 17 15.66 -7.01 -15.51
CA GLU A 17 14.66 -5.95 -15.71
C GLU A 17 13.23 -6.52 -15.65
N ALA A 18 13.00 -7.64 -16.34
CA ALA A 18 11.69 -8.31 -16.33
C ALA A 18 11.29 -8.82 -14.94
N LEU A 19 12.24 -9.36 -14.17
CA LEU A 19 11.97 -9.82 -12.80
C LEU A 19 11.62 -8.65 -11.88
N LEU A 20 12.37 -7.55 -11.94
CA LEU A 20 12.10 -6.36 -11.13
C LEU A 20 10.75 -5.73 -11.50
N LEU A 21 10.42 -5.69 -12.79
CA LEU A 21 9.11 -5.24 -13.25
C LEU A 21 7.99 -6.15 -12.73
N SER A 22 8.13 -7.49 -12.84
CA SER A 22 7.17 -8.44 -12.26
C SER A 22 7.06 -8.32 -10.73
N THR A 23 8.15 -7.98 -10.06
CA THR A 23 8.17 -7.73 -8.60
C THR A 23 7.37 -6.48 -8.26
N PHE A 24 7.55 -5.39 -9.02
CA PHE A 24 6.76 -4.18 -8.88
C PHE A 24 5.27 -4.42 -9.18
N SER A 25 4.94 -5.12 -10.28
CA SER A 25 3.54 -5.46 -10.61
C SER A 25 2.85 -6.24 -9.48
N CYS A 26 3.60 -7.08 -8.75
CA CYS A 26 3.09 -7.84 -7.60
C CYS A 26 2.59 -6.93 -6.47
N ILE A 27 3.37 -5.91 -6.12
CA ILE A 27 3.03 -4.99 -5.03
C ILE A 27 2.18 -3.80 -5.49
N HIS A 28 2.15 -3.51 -6.79
CA HIS A 28 1.51 -2.32 -7.37
C HIS A 28 0.05 -2.21 -6.97
N ARG A 29 -0.73 -3.30 -7.10
CA ARG A 29 -2.15 -3.29 -6.72
C ARG A 29 -2.36 -3.01 -5.23
N SER A 30 -1.57 -3.64 -4.37
CA SER A 30 -1.64 -3.46 -2.93
C SER A 30 -1.24 -2.04 -2.51
N PHE A 31 -0.25 -1.46 -3.18
CA PHE A 31 0.21 -0.09 -2.96
C PHE A 31 -0.82 0.91 -3.52
N LYS A 32 -1.38 0.69 -4.71
CA LYS A 32 -2.42 1.58 -5.27
C LYS A 32 -3.61 1.71 -4.32
N LYS A 33 -4.11 0.59 -3.79
CA LYS A 33 -5.19 0.58 -2.77
C LYS A 33 -4.81 1.31 -1.47
N LEU A 34 -3.54 1.25 -1.07
CA LEU A 34 -3.02 1.94 0.10
C LEU A 34 -2.84 3.44 -0.17
N LEU A 35 -2.39 3.83 -1.35
CA LEU A 35 -2.07 5.20 -1.68
C LEU A 35 -3.33 6.05 -1.90
N ASP A 36 -4.35 5.50 -2.56
CA ASP A 36 -5.62 6.17 -2.84
C ASP A 36 -6.20 6.94 -1.62
N PRO A 37 -6.35 6.31 -0.43
CA PRO A 37 -6.85 6.98 0.76
C PRO A 37 -5.88 7.96 1.45
N PHE A 38 -4.56 7.77 1.35
CA PHE A 38 -3.60 8.40 2.27
C PHE A 38 -2.59 9.35 1.61
N ILE A 39 -2.30 9.20 0.31
CA ILE A 39 -1.14 9.84 -0.31
C ILE A 39 -1.21 11.37 -0.30
N LEU A 40 -2.41 11.95 -0.36
CA LEU A 40 -2.59 13.40 -0.34
C LEU A 40 -2.36 14.04 1.03
N GLU A 41 -2.47 13.25 2.11
CA GLU A 41 -2.23 13.70 3.49
C GLU A 41 -0.75 13.61 3.87
N TRP A 42 0.05 12.88 3.08
CA TRP A 42 1.45 12.64 3.37
C TRP A 42 2.37 13.72 2.80
N THR A 43 3.38 14.02 3.61
CA THR A 43 4.50 14.87 3.23
C THR A 43 5.74 14.01 2.96
N PRO A 44 6.77 14.52 2.26
CA PRO A 44 8.03 13.80 2.07
C PRO A 44 8.73 13.40 3.38
N GLU A 45 8.40 14.05 4.49
CA GLU A 45 8.90 13.76 5.84
C GLU A 45 8.07 12.72 6.58
N SER A 46 6.89 12.36 6.07
CA SER A 46 6.04 11.33 6.67
C SER A 46 6.71 9.96 6.55
N PHE A 47 6.77 9.21 7.65
CA PHE A 47 7.41 7.89 7.70
C PHE A 47 6.93 6.96 6.57
N SER A 48 5.62 6.83 6.39
CA SER A 48 5.02 5.97 5.36
C SER A 48 5.39 6.39 3.94
N PHE A 49 5.55 7.69 3.70
CA PHE A 49 5.97 8.22 2.42
C PHE A 49 7.42 7.78 2.13
N GLN A 50 8.33 7.99 3.09
CA GLN A 50 9.74 7.63 2.96
C GLN A 50 9.92 6.13 2.73
N GLU A 51 9.23 5.29 3.51
CA GLU A 51 9.29 3.84 3.40
C GLU A 51 8.81 3.34 2.03
N ILE A 52 7.68 3.84 1.53
CA ILE A 52 7.14 3.44 0.22
C ILE A 52 8.04 3.93 -0.92
N ALA A 53 8.52 5.16 -0.84
CA ALA A 53 9.47 5.68 -1.81
C ALA A 53 10.75 4.84 -1.85
N PHE A 54 11.32 4.56 -0.69
CA PHE A 54 12.51 3.72 -0.58
C PHE A 54 12.27 2.31 -1.11
N ALA A 55 11.14 1.67 -0.78
CA ALA A 55 10.79 0.35 -1.30
C ALA A 55 10.75 0.31 -2.84
N LEU A 56 10.08 1.29 -3.47
CA LEU A 56 9.97 1.37 -4.93
C LEU A 56 11.33 1.61 -5.59
N LEU A 57 12.16 2.48 -4.99
CA LEU A 57 13.52 2.74 -5.45
C LEU A 57 14.42 1.50 -5.29
N SER A 58 14.35 0.79 -4.16
CA SER A 58 15.11 -0.45 -3.94
C SER A 58 14.75 -1.52 -4.95
N ILE A 59 13.46 -1.71 -5.25
CA ILE A 59 13.02 -2.68 -6.27
C ILE A 59 13.54 -2.23 -7.64
N ALA A 60 13.42 -0.95 -8.00
CA ALA A 60 13.93 -0.45 -9.29
C ALA A 60 15.45 -0.61 -9.42
N ALA A 61 16.21 -0.40 -8.35
CA ALA A 61 17.65 -0.60 -8.30
C ALA A 61 18.07 -2.08 -8.20
N GLY A 62 17.12 -3.00 -7.97
CA GLY A 62 17.42 -4.40 -7.66
C GLY A 62 18.15 -4.60 -6.33
N GLU A 63 18.13 -3.60 -5.44
CA GLU A 63 18.69 -3.63 -4.08
C GLU A 63 17.68 -4.29 -3.11
N VAL A 64 17.16 -5.47 -3.50
CA VAL A 64 16.14 -6.23 -2.74
C VAL A 64 16.48 -7.69 -2.63
N THR A 65 16.47 -8.26 -1.43
CA THR A 65 16.62 -9.71 -1.21
C THR A 65 15.25 -10.38 -1.11
N PHE A 66 15.24 -11.71 -1.18
CA PHE A 66 14.02 -12.48 -1.09
C PHE A 66 14.14 -13.56 -0.03
N GLU A 67 13.14 -13.63 0.86
CA GLU A 67 13.12 -14.60 1.96
C GLU A 67 11.96 -15.57 1.78
N SER A 68 12.23 -16.86 2.00
CA SER A 68 11.21 -17.89 1.95
C SER A 68 10.20 -17.72 3.09
N ILE A 69 8.92 -17.64 2.76
CA ILE A 69 7.84 -17.50 3.76
C ILE A 69 7.85 -18.64 4.77
N TYR A 70 8.27 -19.83 4.34
CA TYR A 70 8.32 -21.03 5.17
C TYR A 70 9.54 -21.07 6.10
N ALA A 71 10.61 -20.35 5.75
CA ALA A 71 11.83 -20.28 6.57
C ALA A 71 11.68 -19.28 7.72
N LEU A 72 10.79 -18.30 7.58
CA LEU A 72 10.57 -17.26 8.58
C LEU A 72 9.77 -17.78 9.78
N ASP A 73 10.28 -17.52 10.98
CA ASP A 73 9.53 -17.69 12.21
C ASP A 73 8.49 -16.56 12.33
N LYS A 74 7.22 -16.96 12.45
CA LYS A 74 6.08 -16.04 12.54
C LYS A 74 5.67 -15.74 13.98
N SER A 75 6.45 -16.17 14.98
CA SER A 75 6.13 -16.02 16.40
C SER A 75 5.82 -14.58 16.80
N TYR A 76 6.46 -13.59 16.14
CA TYR A 76 6.30 -12.16 16.43
C TYR A 76 5.64 -11.36 15.28
N GLU A 77 5.03 -12.06 14.30
CA GLU A 77 4.48 -11.41 13.09
C GLU A 77 3.45 -10.32 13.48
N ARG A 78 2.71 -10.55 14.56
CA ARG A 78 1.67 -9.64 15.06
C ARG A 78 2.25 -8.41 15.75
N GLU A 79 3.44 -8.54 16.30
CA GLU A 79 4.30 -7.47 16.81
C GLU A 79 5.08 -6.80 15.67
N GLY A 80 4.84 -7.18 14.40
CA GLY A 80 5.50 -6.56 13.27
C GLY A 80 6.95 -7.03 13.09
N TYR A 81 7.27 -8.27 13.48
CA TYR A 81 8.57 -8.88 13.24
C TYR A 81 8.44 -10.32 12.78
N TYR A 82 9.30 -10.75 11.86
CA TYR A 82 9.62 -12.16 11.68
C TYR A 82 10.98 -12.45 12.32
N ILE A 83 11.32 -13.71 12.53
CA ILE A 83 12.69 -14.11 12.86
C ILE A 83 13.26 -14.90 11.68
N LEU A 84 14.44 -14.49 11.24
CA LEU A 84 15.23 -15.21 10.24
C LEU A 84 15.76 -16.54 10.81
N PRO A 85 16.12 -17.52 9.95
CA PRO A 85 16.70 -18.79 10.39
C PRO A 85 17.97 -18.65 11.25
N ASP A 86 18.69 -17.53 11.12
CA ASP A 86 19.89 -17.21 11.89
C ASP A 86 19.60 -16.55 13.25
N GLY A 87 18.32 -16.33 13.58
CA GLY A 87 17.85 -15.74 14.83
C GLY A 87 17.70 -14.23 14.83
N HIS A 88 18.03 -13.53 13.73
CA HIS A 88 17.86 -12.08 13.66
C HIS A 88 16.40 -11.67 13.43
N LEU A 89 16.00 -10.53 14.01
CA LEU A 89 14.69 -9.94 13.77
C LEU A 89 14.62 -9.34 12.36
N LEU A 90 13.50 -9.57 11.70
CA LEU A 90 13.15 -8.98 10.41
C LEU A 90 11.87 -8.15 10.57
N PRO A 91 11.98 -6.83 10.77
CA PRO A 91 10.83 -5.94 10.90
C PRO A 91 9.88 -5.97 9.71
N CYS A 92 8.58 -5.89 9.97
CA CYS A 92 7.56 -5.73 8.94
C CYS A 92 7.59 -4.32 8.37
N PHE A 93 7.48 -4.22 7.05
CA PHE A 93 7.37 -2.96 6.31
C PHE A 93 6.22 -2.09 6.85
N LEU A 94 6.48 -0.79 7.01
CA LEU A 94 5.59 0.24 7.57
C LEU A 94 5.30 0.18 9.08
N TYR A 95 5.81 -0.79 9.86
CA TYR A 95 5.43 -0.92 11.27
C TYR A 95 6.14 0.04 12.24
N GLU A 96 6.89 1.05 11.77
CA GLU A 96 7.72 1.97 12.58
C GLU A 96 8.58 1.23 13.63
N ARG A 97 9.19 0.12 13.24
CA ARG A 97 9.86 -0.83 14.15
C ARG A 97 11.21 -1.26 13.62
N HIS A 98 12.23 -1.26 14.47
CA HIS A 98 13.60 -1.73 14.19
C HIS A 98 14.29 -2.25 15.46
N PHE A 99 15.52 -2.75 15.32
CA PHE A 99 16.35 -3.16 16.44
C PHE A 99 16.47 -2.06 17.51
N PRO A 100 16.54 -2.42 18.82
CA PRO A 100 16.77 -1.44 19.87
C PRO A 100 18.01 -0.57 19.58
N GLY A 101 17.85 0.75 19.61
CA GLY A 101 18.91 1.71 19.29
C GLY A 101 19.10 2.03 17.81
N ALA A 102 18.36 1.36 16.91
CA ALA A 102 18.26 1.74 15.50
C ALA A 102 17.04 2.63 15.25
N GLU A 103 17.15 3.53 14.28
CA GLU A 103 16.01 4.35 13.85
C GLU A 103 14.94 3.48 13.18
N PRO A 104 13.63 3.81 13.37
CA PRO A 104 12.56 3.18 12.62
C PRO A 104 12.69 3.36 11.10
N GLY A 105 12.18 2.41 10.32
CA GLY A 105 12.22 2.40 8.86
C GLY A 105 13.54 1.94 8.24
N SER A 106 13.41 1.42 7.03
CA SER A 106 14.52 1.10 6.14
C SER A 106 15.01 2.34 5.37
N ALA A 107 14.15 3.34 5.18
CA ALA A 107 14.40 4.51 4.38
C ALA A 107 15.31 5.55 5.04
N PRO A 108 16.16 6.26 4.28
CA PRO A 108 16.84 7.45 4.77
C PRO A 108 15.84 8.51 5.23
N ARG A 109 16.12 9.16 6.38
CA ARG A 109 15.24 10.19 6.95
C ARG A 109 15.24 11.50 6.16
N ASN A 110 16.32 11.76 5.41
CA ASN A 110 16.47 12.99 4.66
C ASN A 110 15.59 12.98 3.42
N ARG A 111 14.99 14.13 3.09
CA ARG A 111 14.24 14.32 1.85
C ARG A 111 15.12 14.22 0.59
N THR A 112 16.41 14.51 0.72
CA THR A 112 17.40 14.40 -0.38
C THR A 112 18.55 13.50 0.06
N TYR A 113 18.86 12.47 -0.72
CA TYR A 113 19.92 11.50 -0.42
C TYR A 113 20.46 10.82 -1.68
N TRP A 114 21.66 10.25 -1.58
CA TRP A 114 22.22 9.41 -2.64
C TRP A 114 21.70 7.98 -2.54
N PHE A 115 21.26 7.44 -3.66
CA PHE A 115 20.80 6.06 -3.77
C PHE A 115 21.27 5.46 -5.10
N SER A 116 22.00 4.36 -5.05
CA SER A 116 22.59 3.69 -6.23
C SER A 116 23.28 4.66 -7.22
N ASN A 117 24.02 5.66 -6.72
CA ASN A 117 24.69 6.73 -7.50
C ASN A 117 23.77 7.74 -8.21
N VAL A 118 22.51 7.83 -7.79
CA VAL A 118 21.56 8.86 -8.20
C VAL A 118 21.21 9.72 -6.99
N LEU A 119 21.18 11.04 -7.16
CA LEU A 119 20.70 11.96 -6.15
C LEU A 119 19.16 11.96 -6.16
N VAL A 120 18.56 11.31 -5.18
CA VAL A 120 17.10 11.23 -5.03
C VAL A 120 16.62 12.41 -4.20
N HIS A 121 15.59 13.09 -4.67
CA HIS A 121 14.87 14.13 -3.95
C HIS A 121 13.38 13.76 -3.88
N LEU A 122 12.88 13.55 -2.67
CA LEU A 122 11.47 13.25 -2.42
C LEU A 122 10.65 14.54 -2.48
N ALA A 123 9.49 14.53 -3.12
CA ALA A 123 8.55 15.65 -3.14
C ALA A 123 7.13 15.10 -3.11
N SER A 124 6.17 15.80 -2.51
CA SER A 124 4.76 15.46 -2.64
C SER A 124 4.12 16.37 -3.68
N ARG A 125 3.01 15.94 -4.29
CA ARG A 125 2.18 16.77 -5.18
C ARG A 125 2.91 17.31 -6.42
N LEU A 126 3.68 16.45 -7.11
CA LEU A 126 4.29 16.81 -8.40
C LEU A 126 3.27 17.07 -9.53
N ASP A 127 1.99 16.73 -9.30
CA ASP A 127 0.88 17.17 -10.15
C ASP A 127 0.79 18.71 -10.23
N VAL A 128 1.22 19.42 -9.18
CA VAL A 128 1.25 20.89 -9.13
C VAL A 128 2.50 21.43 -9.83
N VAL A 129 2.32 22.22 -10.90
CA VAL A 129 3.40 22.72 -11.77
C VAL A 129 4.48 23.50 -11.01
N ASP A 130 4.10 24.32 -10.03
CA ASP A 130 5.07 25.11 -9.27
C ASP A 130 5.88 24.24 -8.31
N VAL A 131 5.27 23.20 -7.74
CA VAL A 131 5.96 22.21 -6.90
C VAL A 131 6.93 21.39 -7.72
N GLU A 132 6.53 20.95 -8.92
CA GLU A 132 7.41 20.27 -9.87
C GLU A 132 8.67 21.08 -10.18
N LYS A 133 8.50 22.35 -10.55
CA LYS A 133 9.62 23.25 -10.87
C LYS A 133 10.54 23.46 -9.67
N ALA A 134 9.96 23.70 -8.49
CA ALA A 134 10.71 23.90 -7.26
C ALA A 134 11.55 22.66 -6.92
N ALA A 135 10.95 21.47 -6.97
CA ALA A 135 11.65 20.22 -6.65
C ALA A 135 12.80 19.90 -7.63
N VAL A 136 12.64 20.23 -8.92
CA VAL A 136 13.73 20.10 -9.90
C VAL A 136 14.87 21.08 -9.60
N ILE A 137 14.57 22.32 -9.20
CA ILE A 137 15.61 23.30 -8.82
C ILE A 137 16.32 22.82 -7.56
N GLU A 138 15.59 22.40 -6.53
CA GLU A 138 16.12 21.94 -5.26
C GLU A 138 17.11 20.77 -5.43
N VAL A 139 16.80 19.78 -6.26
CA VAL A 139 17.72 18.64 -6.49
C VAL A 139 18.95 19.03 -7.30
N VAL A 140 18.82 19.96 -8.25
CA VAL A 140 19.95 20.47 -9.04
C VAL A 140 20.90 21.27 -8.14
N ASP A 141 20.37 22.18 -7.34
CA ASP A 141 21.15 23.00 -6.41
C ASP A 141 21.83 22.12 -5.36
N ALA A 142 21.11 21.15 -4.79
CA ALA A 142 21.68 20.21 -3.82
C ALA A 142 22.86 19.39 -4.37
N GLY A 143 22.85 19.02 -5.65
CA GLY A 143 23.97 18.31 -6.28
C GLY A 143 25.14 19.24 -6.65
N LEU A 144 24.84 20.47 -7.08
CA LEU A 144 25.86 21.47 -7.41
C LEU A 144 26.59 22.00 -6.17
N ASP A 145 25.88 22.17 -5.05
CA ASP A 145 26.42 22.57 -3.76
C ASP A 145 27.40 21.53 -3.18
N GLN A 146 27.25 20.27 -3.57
CA GLN A 146 28.21 19.20 -3.27
C GLN A 146 29.46 19.22 -4.17
N GLY A 147 29.55 20.17 -5.11
CA GLY A 147 30.71 20.38 -5.97
C GLY A 147 30.80 19.44 -7.18
N LEU A 148 29.71 18.76 -7.54
CA LEU A 148 29.69 17.84 -8.68
C LEU A 148 29.48 18.57 -10.00
N ASP A 149 30.35 18.29 -10.98
CA ASP A 149 30.24 18.85 -12.33
C ASP A 149 29.32 18.02 -13.24
N GLU A 150 29.11 16.74 -12.98
CA GLU A 150 28.17 15.89 -13.70
C GLU A 150 27.53 14.87 -12.75
N PHE A 151 26.20 14.79 -12.74
CA PHE A 151 25.48 13.82 -11.91
C PHE A 151 24.08 13.51 -12.44
N TYR A 152 23.55 12.38 -11.99
CA TYR A 152 22.17 11.95 -12.21
C TYR A 152 21.35 12.20 -10.96
N ALA A 153 20.14 12.70 -11.15
CA ALA A 153 19.21 13.02 -10.10
C ALA A 153 17.79 12.50 -10.44
N MET A 154 16.99 12.26 -9.42
CA MET A 154 15.60 11.81 -9.56
C MET A 154 14.73 12.59 -8.58
N VAL A 155 13.69 13.24 -9.09
CA VAL A 155 12.62 13.82 -8.25
C VAL A 155 11.50 12.79 -8.15
N PHE A 156 11.10 12.41 -6.95
CA PHE A 156 10.25 11.24 -6.70
C PHE A 156 9.08 11.56 -5.75
N SER A 157 7.84 11.31 -6.21
CA SER A 157 6.60 11.61 -5.45
C SER A 157 5.73 10.40 -5.14
N ILE A 158 6.28 9.19 -5.22
CA ILE A 158 5.56 7.90 -5.20
C ILE A 158 4.62 7.74 -6.40
N LEU A 159 3.69 8.66 -6.63
CA LEU A 159 2.78 8.66 -7.77
C LEU A 159 3.49 8.98 -9.08
N ASP A 160 4.48 9.86 -9.04
CA ASP A 160 5.17 10.37 -10.22
C ASP A 160 6.69 10.44 -10.02
N VAL A 161 7.41 10.41 -11.14
CA VAL A 161 8.87 10.51 -11.18
C VAL A 161 9.35 11.43 -12.31
N ILE A 162 10.44 12.14 -12.05
CA ILE A 162 11.18 12.94 -13.04
C ILE A 162 12.64 12.55 -12.98
N LEU A 163 13.19 12.18 -14.13
CA LEU A 163 14.60 11.85 -14.29
C LEU A 163 15.37 13.08 -14.72
N VAL A 164 16.49 13.37 -14.04
CA VAL A 164 17.28 14.59 -14.26
C VAL A 164 18.75 14.22 -14.47
N HIS A 165 19.38 14.83 -15.49
CA HIS A 165 20.82 14.75 -15.74
C HIS A 165 21.39 16.16 -15.78
N VAL A 166 22.38 16.40 -14.93
CA VAL A 166 23.01 17.71 -14.75
C VAL A 166 24.45 17.64 -15.25
N GLN A 167 24.85 18.63 -16.04
CA GLN A 167 26.22 18.80 -16.53
C GLN A 167 26.64 20.26 -16.42
N LYS A 168 27.75 20.53 -15.75
CA LYS A 168 28.37 21.84 -15.59
C LYS A 168 29.64 21.88 -16.44
N GLY A 169 29.65 22.75 -17.45
CA GLY A 169 30.76 22.89 -18.38
C GLY A 169 30.90 24.33 -18.88
N GLY A 170 32.13 24.85 -18.90
CA GLY A 170 32.41 26.19 -19.43
C GLY A 170 31.68 27.33 -18.70
N GLY A 171 31.43 27.18 -17.40
CA GLY A 171 30.72 28.17 -16.58
C GLY A 171 29.19 28.20 -16.76
N ARG A 172 28.60 27.26 -17.50
CA ARG A 172 27.15 27.09 -17.64
C ARG A 172 26.69 25.74 -17.09
N VAL A 173 25.55 25.73 -16.43
CA VAL A 173 24.85 24.51 -16.00
C VAL A 173 23.84 24.13 -17.07
N ARG A 174 23.92 22.90 -17.55
CA ARG A 174 22.96 22.29 -18.46
C ARG A 174 22.17 21.23 -17.69
N VAL A 175 20.85 21.43 -17.60
CA VAL A 175 19.91 20.49 -17.00
C VAL A 175 19.10 19.84 -18.11
N GLN A 176 19.15 18.51 -18.20
CA GLN A 176 18.25 17.71 -19.03
C GLN A 176 17.29 16.99 -18.09
N ARG A 177 15.99 17.01 -18.40
CA ARG A 177 14.98 16.30 -17.61
C ARG A 177 14.01 15.55 -18.50
N SER A 178 13.39 14.50 -17.97
CA SER A 178 12.21 13.88 -18.58
C SER A 178 10.97 14.74 -18.36
N ASP A 179 9.90 14.39 -19.05
CA ASP A 179 8.55 14.80 -18.66
C ASP A 179 8.18 14.15 -17.31
N LEU A 180 7.08 14.61 -16.71
CA LEU A 180 6.51 13.98 -15.52
C LEU A 180 5.94 12.61 -15.91
N MET A 181 6.45 11.54 -15.31
CA MET A 181 6.07 10.18 -15.65
C MET A 181 5.29 9.54 -14.49
N PRO A 182 4.05 9.07 -14.72
CA PRO A 182 3.23 8.47 -13.67
C PRO A 182 3.67 7.03 -13.38
N LEU A 183 3.91 6.73 -12.10
CA LEU A 183 4.17 5.40 -11.56
C LEU A 183 2.89 4.75 -11.00
N PHE A 184 1.97 5.57 -10.50
CA PHE A 184 0.61 5.15 -10.13
C PHE A 184 -0.39 6.07 -10.83
N TYR A 185 -1.25 5.47 -11.66
CA TYR A 185 -2.29 6.20 -12.37
C TYR A 185 -3.56 6.29 -11.51
N PHE A 186 -4.07 7.51 -11.36
CA PHE A 186 -5.36 7.81 -10.74
C PHE A 186 -6.15 8.79 -11.59
N ASP A 187 -7.41 8.45 -11.86
CA ASP A 187 -8.38 9.29 -12.54
C ASP A 187 -9.72 9.23 -11.79
N GLU A 188 -10.79 9.74 -12.40
CA GLU A 188 -12.12 9.74 -11.79
C GLU A 188 -12.68 8.33 -11.58
N GLU A 189 -12.28 7.34 -12.39
CA GLU A 189 -12.80 5.97 -12.29
C GLU A 189 -11.95 5.08 -11.39
N SER A 190 -10.65 5.36 -11.29
CA SER A 190 -9.69 4.48 -10.60
C SER A 190 -9.31 4.93 -9.20
N SER A 191 -9.71 6.14 -8.78
CA SER A 191 -9.69 6.59 -7.39
C SER A 191 -11.07 6.37 -6.77
N ASN A 192 -11.12 5.76 -5.59
CA ASN A 192 -12.39 5.56 -4.88
C ASN A 192 -12.84 6.81 -4.11
N TYR A 193 -12.09 7.90 -4.19
CA TYR A 193 -12.33 9.13 -3.43
C TYR A 193 -12.63 10.29 -4.37
N LEU A 194 -13.72 11.00 -4.08
CA LEU A 194 -14.16 12.17 -4.85
C LEU A 194 -13.07 13.25 -4.98
N ASN A 195 -12.32 13.49 -3.90
CA ASN A 195 -11.18 14.40 -3.87
C ASN A 195 -9.84 13.64 -3.72
N GLY A 196 -9.79 12.42 -4.26
CA GLY A 196 -8.60 11.57 -4.22
C GLY A 196 -7.46 12.06 -5.11
N PRO A 197 -6.33 11.34 -5.15
CA PRO A 197 -5.24 11.66 -6.05
C PRO A 197 -5.69 11.64 -7.51
N ARG A 198 -5.08 12.49 -8.35
CA ARG A 198 -5.32 12.53 -9.81
C ARG A 198 -3.99 12.65 -10.53
N THR A 199 -3.81 11.84 -11.57
CA THR A 199 -2.66 11.92 -12.47
C THR A 199 -2.83 13.11 -13.40
N ARG A 200 -1.79 13.94 -13.49
CA ARG A 200 -1.82 15.07 -14.42
C ARG A 200 -1.77 14.55 -15.86
N PRO A 201 -2.69 14.98 -16.74
CA PRO A 201 -2.63 14.63 -18.15
C PRO A 201 -1.28 15.04 -18.75
N ALA A 202 -0.71 14.19 -19.60
CA ALA A 202 0.48 14.55 -20.35
C ALA A 202 0.19 15.83 -21.15
N GLN A 203 0.99 16.88 -20.95
CA GLN A 203 0.86 18.08 -21.77
C GLN A 203 1.24 17.71 -23.19
N ASP A 204 0.27 17.74 -24.11
CA ASP A 204 0.55 17.82 -25.53
C ASP A 204 1.55 18.96 -25.72
N THR A 205 2.74 18.60 -26.20
CA THR A 205 3.83 19.54 -26.42
C THR A 205 3.29 20.68 -27.28
N GLN A 206 3.14 21.88 -26.70
CA GLN A 206 2.84 23.06 -27.51
C GLN A 206 3.83 23.11 -28.68
N PRO A 207 3.36 23.37 -29.92
CA PRO A 207 4.26 23.47 -31.05
C PRO A 207 5.34 24.50 -30.71
N PRO A 208 6.62 24.18 -30.93
CA PRO A 208 7.71 25.07 -30.56
C PRO A 208 7.49 26.42 -31.24
N THR A 209 7.53 27.49 -30.44
CA THR A 209 7.58 28.86 -30.93
C THR A 209 8.65 28.96 -32.03
N PRO A 210 8.37 29.61 -33.18
CA PRO A 210 9.27 29.54 -34.33
C PRO A 210 10.60 30.22 -34.00
N GLY A 211 11.67 29.43 -33.92
CA GLY A 211 13.03 29.94 -33.83
C GLY A 211 13.90 29.19 -32.83
N THR A 212 14.27 27.94 -33.13
CA THR A 212 15.64 27.39 -33.01
C THR A 212 15.68 26.00 -33.66
N ASN A 213 16.11 25.97 -34.92
CA ASN A 213 16.70 24.89 -35.72
C ASN A 213 16.37 23.41 -35.38
N ALA A 214 15.41 22.88 -36.15
CA ALA A 214 15.46 21.65 -36.96
C ALA A 214 16.30 20.46 -36.49
N ASN A 215 15.62 19.46 -35.91
CA ASN A 215 15.61 18.06 -36.34
C ASN A 215 14.62 17.27 -35.48
N HIS A 216 13.33 17.40 -35.82
CA HIS A 216 12.24 16.66 -35.20
C HIS A 216 11.30 16.18 -36.31
N ALA A 217 11.55 14.98 -36.84
CA ALA A 217 10.58 14.16 -37.56
C ALA A 217 11.22 12.81 -37.92
N LEU A 218 11.06 11.81 -37.06
CA LEU A 218 10.76 10.44 -37.49
C LEU A 218 10.36 9.61 -36.27
N GLN A 219 9.06 9.36 -36.12
CA GLN A 219 8.57 8.12 -35.53
C GLN A 219 7.18 7.76 -36.10
N CYS A 220 7.07 6.48 -36.45
CA CYS A 220 5.87 5.66 -36.55
C CYS A 220 4.72 6.13 -37.46
N LYS A 221 4.92 6.05 -38.78
CA LYS A 221 3.85 5.57 -39.67
C LYS A 221 3.86 4.05 -39.66
N ILE A 222 3.05 3.44 -38.79
CA ILE A 222 2.63 2.05 -39.00
C ILE A 222 1.64 2.05 -40.17
N GLN A 223 1.93 1.21 -41.14
CA GLN A 223 1.19 1.05 -42.40
C GLN A 223 -0.26 0.66 -42.12
N LYS A 224 -1.21 1.57 -42.38
CA LYS A 224 -2.56 1.16 -42.79
C LYS A 224 -2.46 0.64 -44.22
N GLY A 225 -2.17 -0.64 -44.37
CA GLY A 225 -2.42 -1.38 -45.61
C GLY A 225 -3.92 -1.55 -45.76
N GLY A 226 -4.50 -0.90 -46.75
CA GLY A 226 -5.88 -1.14 -47.14
C GLY A 226 -5.98 -2.46 -47.90
N ASP A 227 -6.94 -3.28 -47.52
CA ASP A 227 -7.72 -4.05 -48.48
C ASP A 227 -9.15 -4.17 -47.98
N ALA A 228 -10.07 -3.74 -48.83
CA ALA A 228 -11.49 -3.75 -48.58
C ALA A 228 -12.04 -5.16 -48.82
N SER A 229 -12.70 -5.73 -47.82
CA SER A 229 -13.65 -6.83 -48.02
C SER A 229 -14.66 -6.86 -46.87
N ARG A 230 -15.92 -6.64 -47.25
CA ARG A 230 -17.14 -6.64 -46.43
C ARG A 230 -17.26 -7.89 -45.56
N PHE A 231 -17.71 -7.76 -44.32
CA PHE A 231 -19.00 -8.27 -43.83
C PHE A 231 -19.32 -7.65 -42.46
N SER A 232 -20.56 -7.22 -42.34
CA SER A 232 -21.23 -6.71 -41.14
C SER A 232 -21.45 -7.80 -40.12
N GLU A 233 -21.27 -7.50 -38.83
CA GLU A 233 -22.28 -7.73 -37.80
C GLU A 233 -21.85 -7.06 -36.48
N THR A 234 -22.85 -6.44 -35.85
CA THR A 234 -22.83 -5.62 -34.64
C THR A 234 -22.42 -6.43 -33.41
N SER A 235 -21.46 -5.93 -32.63
CA SER A 235 -21.29 -6.30 -31.21
C SER A 235 -20.95 -5.05 -30.40
N ASP A 236 -21.80 -4.81 -29.41
CA ASP A 236 -21.87 -3.65 -28.54
C ASP A 236 -20.79 -3.67 -27.45
N GLY A 237 -20.29 -2.48 -27.11
CA GLY A 237 -19.55 -2.06 -25.91
C GLY A 237 -18.79 -3.10 -25.06
N SER A 238 -17.51 -3.37 -25.39
CA SER A 238 -16.54 -3.84 -24.39
C SER A 238 -15.06 -3.50 -24.69
N ASP A 239 -14.75 -3.00 -25.89
CA ASP A 239 -13.35 -2.82 -26.32
C ASP A 239 -12.71 -1.51 -25.84
N ASP A 240 -13.48 -0.45 -25.59
CA ASP A 240 -12.93 0.85 -25.19
C ASP A 240 -12.36 0.83 -23.75
N MET A 241 -13.07 0.21 -22.78
CA MET A 241 -12.58 0.09 -21.40
C MET A 241 -11.32 -0.78 -21.30
N LYS A 242 -11.26 -1.86 -22.08
CA LYS A 242 -10.13 -2.79 -22.08
C LYS A 242 -8.89 -2.17 -22.73
N THR A 243 -9.08 -1.37 -23.78
CA THR A 243 -7.97 -0.67 -24.45
C THR A 243 -7.38 0.45 -23.59
N VAL A 244 -8.19 1.18 -22.82
CA VAL A 244 -7.72 2.21 -21.87
C VAL A 244 -6.91 1.58 -20.72
N ILE A 245 -7.40 0.51 -20.09
CA ILE A 245 -6.67 -0.19 -19.01
C ILE A 245 -5.36 -0.81 -19.51
N GLU A 246 -5.35 -1.34 -20.75
CA GLU A 246 -4.12 -1.86 -21.37
C GLU A 246 -3.11 -0.75 -21.68
N ASP A 247 -3.55 0.46 -22.03
CA ASP A 247 -2.67 1.61 -22.31
C ASP A 247 -2.09 2.22 -21.02
N GLU A 248 -2.89 2.29 -19.95
CA GLU A 248 -2.43 2.68 -18.60
C GLU A 248 -1.36 1.74 -18.05
N HIS A 249 -1.61 0.43 -18.10
CA HIS A 249 -0.64 -0.56 -17.64
C HIS A 249 0.66 -0.50 -18.43
N LYS A 250 0.60 -0.24 -19.74
CA LYS A 250 1.79 -0.03 -20.57
C LYS A 250 2.55 1.21 -20.13
N ASN A 251 1.89 2.33 -19.82
CA ASN A 251 2.56 3.55 -19.38
C ASN A 251 3.25 3.42 -18.02
N VAL A 252 2.63 2.71 -17.07
CA VAL A 252 3.24 2.42 -15.76
C VAL A 252 4.46 1.50 -15.89
N ASP A 253 4.35 0.44 -16.70
CA ASP A 253 5.47 -0.48 -16.97
C ASP A 253 6.65 0.25 -17.65
N ILE A 254 6.37 1.17 -18.59
CA ILE A 254 7.39 2.02 -19.24
C ILE A 254 8.08 2.91 -18.21
N THR A 255 7.33 3.54 -17.32
CA THR A 255 7.86 4.43 -16.28
C THR A 255 8.78 3.68 -15.33
N PHE A 256 8.33 2.55 -14.79
CA PHE A 256 9.14 1.73 -13.89
C PHE A 256 10.39 1.16 -14.58
N THR A 257 10.25 0.68 -15.82
CA THR A 257 11.39 0.22 -16.63
C THR A 257 12.41 1.34 -16.87
N SER A 258 11.93 2.57 -17.09
CA SER A 258 12.80 3.73 -17.25
C SER A 258 13.57 4.04 -15.97
N MET A 259 12.96 3.87 -14.79
CA MET A 259 13.66 3.98 -13.51
C MET A 259 14.76 2.93 -13.36
N ILE A 260 14.47 1.65 -13.66
CA ILE A 260 15.46 0.55 -13.60
C ILE A 260 16.67 0.91 -14.47
N ARG A 261 16.42 1.27 -15.72
CA ARG A 261 17.47 1.61 -16.69
C ARG A 261 18.26 2.85 -16.28
N PHE A 262 17.60 3.85 -15.71
CA PHE A 262 18.25 5.08 -15.25
C PHE A 262 19.22 4.80 -14.09
N LEU A 263 18.78 4.03 -13.10
CA LEU A 263 19.61 3.59 -11.97
C LEU A 263 20.77 2.69 -12.45
N ASP A 264 20.53 1.79 -13.40
CA ASP A 264 21.59 0.94 -13.96
C ASP A 264 22.61 1.73 -14.78
N ILE A 265 22.20 2.75 -15.52
CA ILE A 265 23.13 3.65 -16.24
C ILE A 265 24.02 4.37 -15.22
N ALA A 266 23.45 4.94 -14.17
CA ALA A 266 24.20 5.63 -13.13
C ALA A 266 25.22 4.68 -12.45
N ALA A 267 24.79 3.47 -12.10
CA ALA A 267 25.65 2.45 -11.51
C ALA A 267 26.79 2.01 -12.45
N ARG A 268 26.51 1.79 -13.75
CA ARG A 268 27.53 1.41 -14.73
C ARG A 268 28.56 2.52 -14.96
N LEU A 269 28.13 3.77 -15.00
CA LEU A 269 29.04 4.91 -15.15
C LEU A 269 29.96 5.05 -13.93
N HIS A 270 29.43 4.84 -12.72
CA HIS A 270 30.26 4.80 -11.52
C HIS A 270 31.32 3.69 -11.56
N LEU A 271 30.98 2.53 -12.13
CA LEU A 271 31.86 1.37 -12.24
C LEU A 271 32.77 1.38 -13.48
N ALA A 272 32.63 2.34 -14.40
CA ALA A 272 33.37 2.35 -15.67
C ALA A 272 34.90 2.36 -15.46
N ASP A 273 35.36 3.06 -14.42
CA ASP A 273 36.78 3.14 -14.05
C ASP A 273 37.18 2.14 -12.95
N ALA A 274 36.21 1.38 -12.41
CA ALA A 274 36.43 0.40 -11.34
C ALA A 274 37.00 -0.91 -11.92
N LYS A 275 38.33 -0.99 -12.01
CA LYS A 275 39.06 -2.24 -12.29
C LYS A 275 39.59 -2.84 -11.00
N SER A 276 39.31 -4.12 -10.76
CA SER A 276 39.95 -4.88 -9.68
C SER A 276 41.47 -4.93 -9.94
N ARG A 277 42.24 -4.26 -9.08
CA ARG A 277 43.72 -4.21 -9.19
C ARG A 277 44.41 -5.49 -8.70
N LYS A 278 43.69 -6.37 -8.00
CA LYS A 278 44.26 -7.54 -7.30
C LYS A 278 43.80 -8.89 -7.86
N VAL A 279 42.59 -8.98 -8.39
CA VAL A 279 41.98 -10.25 -8.86
C VAL A 279 41.38 -10.03 -10.26
N PRO A 280 41.75 -10.84 -11.28
CA PRO A 280 41.15 -10.79 -12.60
C PRO A 280 39.61 -10.91 -12.56
N SER A 281 38.93 -10.22 -13.48
CA SER A 281 37.47 -10.19 -13.54
C SER A 281 36.87 -11.58 -13.71
N GLU A 282 37.53 -12.48 -14.43
CA GLU A 282 37.09 -13.86 -14.68
C GLU A 282 37.03 -14.68 -13.39
N ILE A 283 38.01 -14.49 -12.51
CA ILE A 283 38.05 -15.16 -11.20
C ILE A 283 36.95 -14.60 -10.31
N LEU A 284 36.76 -13.27 -10.30
CA LEU A 284 35.67 -12.65 -9.53
C LEU A 284 34.29 -13.15 -9.98
N THR A 285 34.04 -13.21 -11.29
CA THR A 285 32.78 -13.74 -11.81
C THR A 285 32.60 -15.23 -11.50
N SER A 286 33.69 -16.00 -11.46
CA SER A 286 33.65 -17.40 -11.05
C SER A 286 33.32 -17.55 -9.56
N VAL A 287 33.91 -16.70 -8.70
CA VAL A 287 33.62 -16.66 -7.27
C VAL A 287 32.15 -16.33 -7.02
N MET A 288 31.59 -15.34 -7.72
CA MET A 288 30.18 -14.96 -7.58
C MET A 288 29.22 -16.15 -7.72
N HIS A 289 29.52 -17.15 -8.56
CA HIS A 289 28.63 -18.31 -8.71
C HIS A 289 28.47 -19.15 -7.43
N PHE A 290 29.43 -19.10 -6.52
CA PHE A 290 29.46 -19.94 -5.31
C PHE A 290 29.24 -19.17 -4.01
N THR A 291 28.94 -17.87 -4.09
CA THR A 291 28.70 -17.03 -2.92
C THR A 291 27.22 -17.03 -2.54
N ASP A 292 26.94 -16.71 -1.27
CA ASP A 292 25.60 -16.39 -0.79
C ASP A 292 25.03 -15.12 -1.48
N THR A 293 23.74 -14.88 -1.32
CA THR A 293 23.00 -13.80 -1.97
C THR A 293 23.54 -12.41 -1.61
N GLN A 294 23.93 -12.17 -0.36
CA GLN A 294 24.46 -10.88 0.06
C GLN A 294 25.83 -10.64 -0.58
N THR A 295 26.72 -11.62 -0.52
CA THR A 295 28.05 -11.54 -1.11
C THR A 295 27.99 -11.40 -2.64
N TYR A 296 27.05 -12.08 -3.30
CA TYR A 296 26.82 -11.96 -4.75
C TYR A 296 26.54 -10.50 -5.15
N LYS A 297 25.64 -9.83 -4.43
CA LYS A 297 25.28 -8.43 -4.68
C LYS A 297 26.42 -7.47 -4.39
N ASN A 298 27.12 -7.67 -3.27
CA ASN A 298 28.28 -6.86 -2.93
C ASN A 298 29.33 -6.94 -4.05
N LEU A 299 29.59 -8.14 -4.60
CA LEU A 299 30.52 -8.34 -5.71
C LEU A 299 30.04 -7.70 -7.02
N ALA A 300 28.73 -7.64 -7.27
CA ALA A 300 28.17 -6.96 -8.45
C ALA A 300 28.52 -5.46 -8.48
N ASN A 301 28.78 -4.86 -7.32
CA ASN A 301 29.16 -3.45 -7.19
C ASN A 301 30.70 -3.23 -7.16
N VAL A 302 31.52 -4.27 -7.32
CA VAL A 302 33.00 -4.15 -7.27
C VAL A 302 33.63 -3.90 -8.66
N SER A 303 33.01 -4.39 -9.73
CA SER A 303 33.54 -4.23 -11.09
C SER A 303 32.46 -4.25 -12.16
N ALA A 304 32.73 -3.62 -13.29
CA ALA A 304 31.84 -3.62 -14.44
C ALA A 304 31.52 -5.04 -14.98
N SER A 305 32.49 -5.96 -14.93
CA SER A 305 32.29 -7.36 -15.35
C SER A 305 31.36 -8.12 -14.40
N CYS A 306 31.50 -7.93 -13.09
CA CYS A 306 30.59 -8.51 -12.10
C CYS A 306 29.17 -7.96 -12.26
N ARG A 307 29.02 -6.65 -12.49
CA ARG A 307 27.72 -6.03 -12.76
C ARG A 307 27.07 -6.61 -14.02
N GLN A 308 27.84 -6.77 -15.09
CA GLN A 308 27.34 -7.36 -16.34
C GLN A 308 26.85 -8.81 -16.15
N LEU A 309 27.49 -9.58 -15.26
CA LEU A 309 27.00 -10.92 -14.89
C LEU A 309 25.66 -10.82 -14.14
N SER A 310 25.56 -9.91 -13.16
CA SER A 310 24.33 -9.68 -12.38
C SER A 310 23.17 -9.13 -13.22
N ASP A 311 23.45 -8.42 -14.32
CA ASP A 311 22.42 -7.95 -15.24
C ASP A 311 21.81 -9.10 -16.05
N ARG A 312 22.59 -10.18 -16.30
CA ARG A 312 22.18 -11.37 -17.05
C ARG A 312 21.60 -12.47 -16.16
N LYS A 313 22.07 -12.57 -14.93
CA LYS A 313 21.62 -13.54 -13.92
C LYS A 313 21.23 -12.81 -12.66
N PHE A 314 19.99 -12.96 -12.22
CA PHE A 314 19.54 -12.37 -10.97
C PHE A 314 19.41 -13.46 -9.89
N ARG A 315 20.09 -13.26 -8.75
CA ARG A 315 20.06 -14.17 -7.61
C ARG A 315 18.74 -13.99 -6.83
N LEU A 316 17.85 -14.99 -6.88
CA LEU A 316 16.60 -14.96 -6.10
C LEU A 316 16.89 -15.22 -4.62
N ASN A 317 17.55 -16.34 -4.35
CA ASN A 317 18.00 -16.76 -3.02
C ASN A 317 19.24 -17.64 -3.17
N ASP A 318 19.72 -18.25 -2.09
CA ASP A 318 20.90 -19.12 -2.12
C ASP A 318 20.68 -20.44 -2.87
N GLY A 319 19.43 -20.71 -3.30
CA GLY A 319 19.03 -21.90 -4.03
C GLY A 319 18.89 -21.75 -5.55
N TYR A 320 18.49 -20.57 -6.03
CA TYR A 320 18.03 -20.34 -7.39
C TYR A 320 18.48 -19.00 -8.00
N ASP A 321 18.82 -19.03 -9.29
CA ASP A 321 19.10 -17.86 -10.15
C ASP A 321 18.04 -17.74 -11.26
N VAL A 322 17.54 -16.53 -11.53
CA VAL A 322 16.85 -16.23 -12.79
C VAL A 322 17.88 -15.95 -13.87
N VAL A 323 17.89 -16.77 -14.92
CA VAL A 323 18.92 -16.72 -15.99
C VAL A 323 18.35 -16.34 -17.36
N GLY A 324 17.03 -16.24 -17.49
CA GLY A 324 16.38 -15.98 -18.77
C GLY A 324 14.89 -15.75 -18.67
N ILE A 325 14.31 -15.31 -19.78
CA ILE A 325 12.86 -15.18 -20.00
C ILE A 325 12.50 -16.09 -21.17
N ASP A 326 11.43 -16.85 -21.05
CA ASP A 326 10.91 -17.66 -22.14
C ASP A 326 10.05 -16.80 -23.07
N ALA A 327 10.57 -16.50 -24.26
CA ALA A 327 9.94 -15.64 -25.26
C ALA A 327 8.75 -16.30 -25.99
N GLN A 328 8.46 -17.59 -25.75
CA GLN A 328 7.39 -18.31 -26.45
C GLN A 328 5.98 -18.05 -25.87
N ASN A 329 5.88 -17.47 -24.67
CA ASN A 329 4.60 -17.10 -24.05
C ASN A 329 4.32 -15.60 -24.20
N MET A 330 3.48 -15.22 -25.17
CA MET A 330 2.88 -13.89 -25.32
C MET A 330 1.62 -13.71 -24.44
N GLY A 331 1.58 -14.36 -23.28
CA GLY A 331 0.48 -14.23 -22.30
C GLY A 331 0.71 -13.04 -21.34
N SER A 332 -0.28 -12.73 -20.51
CA SER A 332 -0.20 -11.66 -19.49
C SER A 332 0.85 -11.91 -18.39
N SER A 333 1.32 -13.15 -18.22
CA SER A 333 2.28 -13.55 -17.19
C SER A 333 3.60 -13.98 -17.83
N ARG A 334 4.70 -13.32 -17.44
CA ARG A 334 6.06 -13.62 -17.93
C ARG A 334 6.55 -14.94 -17.31
N ARG A 335 7.06 -15.84 -18.16
CA ARG A 335 7.66 -17.11 -17.74
C ARG A 335 9.17 -16.98 -17.66
N PHE A 336 9.74 -17.31 -16.50
CA PHE A 336 11.16 -17.20 -16.23
C PHE A 336 11.87 -18.56 -16.34
N ILE A 337 13.11 -18.51 -16.83
CA ILE A 337 14.04 -19.63 -16.82
C ILE A 337 14.86 -19.52 -15.53
N ILE A 338 14.65 -20.46 -14.62
CA ILE A 338 15.24 -20.47 -13.29
C ILE A 338 16.22 -21.63 -13.19
N GLU A 339 17.44 -21.36 -12.76
CA GLU A 339 18.53 -22.33 -12.64
C GLU A 339 18.80 -22.63 -11.17
N ASP A 340 18.83 -23.90 -10.81
CA ASP A 340 19.29 -24.36 -9.51
C ASP A 340 20.81 -24.17 -9.40
N ILE A 341 21.25 -23.42 -8.40
CA ILE A 341 22.66 -23.01 -8.26
C ILE A 341 23.58 -24.22 -8.02
N GLN A 342 23.10 -25.24 -7.32
CA GLN A 342 23.91 -26.41 -6.95
C GLN A 342 23.93 -27.47 -8.06
N THR A 343 22.79 -27.71 -8.69
CA THR A 343 22.64 -28.80 -9.67
C THR A 343 22.75 -28.34 -11.12
N GLY A 344 22.63 -27.03 -11.39
CA GLY A 344 22.55 -26.46 -12.73
C GLY A 344 21.25 -26.80 -13.48
N LYS A 345 20.30 -27.50 -12.83
CA LYS A 345 19.02 -27.88 -13.44
C LYS A 345 18.17 -26.64 -13.70
N ARG A 346 17.55 -26.56 -14.88
CA ARG A 346 16.67 -25.46 -15.28
C ARG A 346 15.21 -25.82 -15.12
N PHE A 347 14.45 -24.84 -14.65
CA PHE A 347 13.01 -24.87 -14.42
C PHE A 347 12.37 -23.70 -15.17
N TYR A 348 11.12 -23.87 -15.56
CA TYR A 348 10.35 -22.85 -16.26
C TYR A 348 9.11 -22.52 -15.44
N SER A 349 9.14 -21.39 -14.74
CA SER A 349 8.11 -21.01 -13.78
C SER A 349 7.54 -19.64 -14.15
N GLU A 350 6.22 -19.50 -14.03
CA GLU A 350 5.54 -18.21 -14.12
C GLU A 350 5.48 -17.59 -12.73
N VAL A 351 5.78 -16.30 -12.61
CA VAL A 351 5.61 -15.60 -11.34
C VAL A 351 4.12 -15.39 -11.10
N GLN A 352 3.60 -15.98 -10.04
CA GLN A 352 2.25 -15.75 -9.57
C GLN A 352 2.25 -14.74 -8.41
N HIS A 353 1.22 -13.91 -8.38
CA HIS A 353 1.04 -12.90 -7.36
C HIS A 353 0.09 -13.43 -6.29
N LEU A 354 0.61 -13.61 -5.08
CA LEU A 354 -0.21 -13.99 -3.94
C LEU A 354 -0.54 -12.74 -3.12
N ASP A 355 -1.80 -12.31 -3.22
CA ASP A 355 -2.37 -11.31 -2.33
C ASP A 355 -2.73 -11.99 -0.99
N LEU A 356 -1.87 -11.77 0.02
CA LEU A 356 -1.98 -12.39 1.33
C LEU A 356 -3.10 -11.80 2.20
N PHE A 357 -3.85 -10.81 1.70
CA PHE A 357 -5.08 -10.35 2.36
C PHE A 357 -6.17 -11.44 2.35
N PHE A 358 -6.22 -12.32 1.35
CA PHE A 358 -7.30 -13.30 1.17
C PHE A 358 -6.90 -14.77 1.33
N CYS A 359 -5.61 -15.12 1.18
CA CYS A 359 -5.15 -16.51 1.26
C CYS A 359 -4.06 -16.68 2.33
N ARG A 360 -4.35 -17.47 3.38
CA ARG A 360 -3.35 -17.95 4.35
C ARG A 360 -2.89 -19.38 4.11
N ASN A 361 -3.54 -20.10 3.20
CA ASN A 361 -3.18 -21.47 2.86
C ASN A 361 -2.40 -21.45 1.56
N THR A 362 -1.08 -21.37 1.67
CA THR A 362 -0.19 -21.69 0.57
C THR A 362 0.04 -23.19 0.53
N ASP A 363 0.08 -23.78 -0.67
CA ASP A 363 0.38 -25.20 -0.82
C ASP A 363 1.82 -25.45 -0.36
N LYS A 364 1.97 -26.23 0.72
CA LYS A 364 3.25 -26.65 1.27
C LYS A 364 4.03 -27.45 0.22
N GLY A 365 4.81 -26.76 -0.60
CA GLY A 365 5.56 -27.37 -1.69
C GLY A 365 6.01 -26.40 -2.79
N MET A 366 5.41 -25.20 -2.86
CA MET A 366 5.84 -24.14 -3.77
C MET A 366 6.86 -23.20 -3.12
N LEU A 367 7.69 -22.55 -3.93
CA LEU A 367 8.59 -21.51 -3.46
C LEU A 367 7.82 -20.18 -3.41
N ASP A 368 7.51 -19.75 -2.19
CA ASP A 368 6.88 -18.46 -1.92
C ASP A 368 7.90 -17.53 -1.25
N LEU A 369 8.08 -16.35 -1.84
CA LEU A 369 9.11 -15.39 -1.44
C LEU A 369 8.51 -14.05 -1.04
N TYR A 370 8.91 -13.54 0.13
CA TYR A 370 8.72 -12.13 0.48
C TYR A 370 9.85 -11.28 -0.06
N ILE A 371 9.54 -10.02 -0.35
CA ILE A 371 10.52 -9.00 -0.74
C ILE A 371 11.08 -8.38 0.54
N VAL A 372 12.41 -8.29 0.63
CA VAL A 372 13.11 -7.61 1.72
C VAL A 372 13.91 -6.43 1.16
N ILE A 373 13.73 -5.28 1.79
CA ILE A 373 14.40 -4.02 1.43
C ILE A 373 15.34 -3.59 2.56
N GLY A 374 16.35 -2.79 2.21
CA GLY A 374 17.41 -2.35 3.12
C GLY A 374 18.63 -3.27 3.09
N GLU A 375 19.81 -2.75 2.77
CA GLU A 375 21.02 -3.56 2.69
C GLU A 375 21.70 -3.77 4.06
N GLU A 376 21.62 -2.80 4.97
CA GLU A 376 22.21 -2.90 6.31
C GLU A 376 21.38 -3.84 7.20
N THR A 377 22.04 -4.78 7.89
CA THR A 377 21.37 -5.77 8.75
C THR A 377 20.48 -5.15 9.83
N THR A 378 20.78 -3.92 10.24
CA THR A 378 20.08 -3.18 11.28
C THR A 378 18.87 -2.40 10.78
N ARG A 379 18.75 -2.18 9.46
CA ARG A 379 17.70 -1.36 8.83
C ARG A 379 16.98 -2.09 7.68
N ARG A 380 16.76 -3.40 7.85
CA ARG A 380 16.02 -4.25 6.92
C ARG A 380 14.54 -4.27 7.26
N SER A 381 13.69 -4.39 6.24
CA SER A 381 12.27 -4.67 6.45
C SER A 381 11.69 -5.58 5.38
N VAL A 382 10.71 -6.40 5.75
CA VAL A 382 10.00 -7.31 4.85
C VAL A 382 8.65 -6.75 4.41
N ILE A 383 8.42 -6.71 3.10
CA ILE A 383 7.14 -6.34 2.50
C ILE A 383 6.25 -7.57 2.51
N SER A 384 5.45 -7.75 3.57
CA SER A 384 4.53 -8.89 3.73
C SER A 384 3.14 -8.66 3.12
N LEU A 385 2.94 -7.56 2.37
CA LEU A 385 1.68 -7.22 1.71
C LEU A 385 1.41 -8.05 0.45
N ALA A 386 2.45 -8.62 -0.15
CA ALA A 386 2.35 -9.52 -1.29
C ALA A 386 3.54 -10.49 -1.28
N ALA A 387 3.36 -11.65 -1.90
CA ALA A 387 4.42 -12.62 -2.10
C ALA A 387 4.55 -13.02 -3.56
N LEU A 388 5.79 -13.30 -3.97
CA LEU A 388 6.09 -13.90 -5.26
C LEU A 388 6.03 -15.41 -5.12
N GLN A 389 5.10 -16.04 -5.84
CA GLN A 389 4.97 -17.48 -5.88
C GLN A 389 5.56 -18.03 -7.17
N TYR A 390 6.38 -19.08 -7.06
CA TYR A 390 6.97 -19.79 -8.18
C TYR A 390 6.47 -21.24 -8.19
N PRO A 391 5.38 -21.53 -8.92
CA PRO A 391 4.92 -22.90 -9.12
C PRO A 391 6.04 -23.73 -9.73
N MET A 392 6.17 -25.00 -9.32
CA MET A 392 7.21 -25.96 -9.75
C MET A 392 8.59 -25.81 -9.10
N LEU A 393 8.82 -24.78 -8.28
CA LEU A 393 10.03 -24.71 -7.45
C LEU A 393 9.73 -25.17 -6.03
N SER A 394 10.59 -26.03 -5.49
CA SER A 394 10.53 -26.45 -4.09
C SER A 394 11.35 -25.51 -3.22
N PRO A 395 10.87 -25.12 -2.02
CA PRO A 395 11.70 -24.40 -1.06
C PRO A 395 12.90 -25.28 -0.65
N LYS A 396 14.10 -24.70 -0.66
CA LYS A 396 15.33 -25.37 -0.20
C LYS A 396 15.66 -25.05 1.25
N ASP A 397 15.16 -23.92 1.75
CA ASP A 397 15.34 -23.52 3.13
C ASP A 397 14.59 -24.48 4.05
N THR A 398 15.19 -24.77 5.20
CA THR A 398 14.55 -25.62 6.19
C THR A 398 13.32 -24.88 6.73
N PRO A 399 12.11 -25.45 6.63
CA PRO A 399 10.93 -24.80 7.18
C PRO A 399 11.11 -24.54 8.67
N CYS A 400 10.69 -23.37 9.13
CA CYS A 400 10.65 -23.08 10.55
C CYS A 400 9.65 -24.03 11.23
N THR A 401 10.15 -24.87 12.14
CA THR A 401 9.34 -25.80 12.95
C THR A 401 9.12 -25.30 14.38
N ASN A 402 9.56 -24.08 14.69
CA ASN A 402 9.39 -23.49 16.02
C ASN A 402 7.90 -23.29 16.31
N GLU A 403 7.33 -24.17 17.13
CA GLU A 403 6.08 -23.90 17.84
C GLU A 403 6.44 -23.26 19.18
N VAL A 404 6.79 -21.97 19.17
CA VAL A 404 6.93 -21.24 20.43
C VAL A 404 5.54 -21.12 21.05
N GLN A 405 5.38 -21.63 22.26
CA GLN A 405 4.18 -21.42 23.06
C GLN A 405 4.15 -19.95 23.53
N MET A 406 3.75 -19.08 22.61
CA MET A 406 3.54 -17.67 22.92
C MET A 406 2.36 -17.51 23.89
N PRO A 407 2.33 -16.43 24.70
CA PRO A 407 1.08 -15.99 25.31
C PRO A 407 0.02 -15.92 24.21
N ILE A 408 -1.19 -16.44 24.46
CA ILE A 408 -2.26 -16.47 23.47
C ILE A 408 -2.42 -15.05 22.93
N SER A 409 -2.00 -14.82 21.69
CA SER A 409 -2.08 -13.50 21.09
C SER A 409 -3.53 -13.18 20.80
N GLU A 410 -4.04 -12.22 21.55
CA GLU A 410 -5.42 -11.82 21.52
C GLU A 410 -5.57 -10.75 20.44
N ARG A 411 -6.03 -11.18 19.27
CA ARG A 411 -6.54 -10.31 18.21
C ARG A 411 -7.89 -10.88 17.87
N PHE A 412 -8.88 -10.01 17.65
CA PHE A 412 -10.13 -10.47 17.08
C PHE A 412 -9.85 -10.98 15.66
N CYS A 413 -9.84 -12.30 15.50
CA CYS A 413 -9.93 -12.96 14.21
C CYS A 413 -11.35 -13.51 14.14
N TYR A 414 -12.03 -13.21 13.04
CA TYR A 414 -13.40 -13.66 12.79
C TYR A 414 -13.60 -15.13 13.16
N HIS A 415 -14.56 -15.41 14.04
CA HIS A 415 -14.85 -16.76 14.53
C HIS A 415 -16.27 -17.17 14.11
N PHE A 416 -16.37 -18.13 13.19
CA PHE A 416 -17.63 -18.79 12.84
C PHE A 416 -18.13 -19.65 14.02
N GLY A 417 -19.41 -19.49 14.38
CA GLY A 417 -20.16 -20.47 15.17
C GLY A 417 -19.70 -20.72 16.60
N ARG A 418 -18.86 -19.87 17.22
CA ARG A 418 -18.45 -20.01 18.63
C ARG A 418 -19.03 -18.90 19.51
N THR A 419 -19.58 -19.29 20.65
CA THR A 419 -19.89 -18.37 21.75
C THR A 419 -18.58 -17.85 22.33
N LEU A 420 -18.36 -16.54 22.28
CA LEU A 420 -17.13 -15.91 22.75
C LEU A 420 -17.29 -15.38 24.17
N ASP A 421 -16.20 -15.46 24.93
CA ASP A 421 -16.14 -14.90 26.28
C ASP A 421 -16.15 -13.36 26.24
N SER A 422 -17.36 -12.80 26.36
CA SER A 422 -17.59 -11.36 26.49
C SER A 422 -17.07 -10.77 27.81
N SER A 423 -16.72 -11.59 28.81
CA SER A 423 -16.19 -11.12 30.10
C SER A 423 -14.77 -10.56 30.01
N LYS A 424 -14.10 -10.80 28.87
CA LYS A 424 -12.73 -10.38 28.60
C LYS A 424 -12.53 -8.87 28.62
N LEU A 425 -13.53 -8.11 28.18
CA LEU A 425 -13.52 -6.64 28.24
C LEU A 425 -13.35 -6.10 29.68
N PHE A 426 -13.79 -6.86 30.69
CA PHE A 426 -13.70 -6.47 32.10
C PHE A 426 -12.44 -7.01 32.80
N LYS A 427 -11.52 -7.62 32.04
CA LYS A 427 -10.28 -8.25 32.54
C LYS A 427 -9.06 -7.77 31.74
N ILE A 428 -9.10 -6.54 31.22
CA ILE A 428 -7.98 -5.96 30.47
C ILE A 428 -6.77 -5.87 31.42
N PRO A 429 -5.66 -6.55 31.09
CA PRO A 429 -4.50 -6.59 31.96
C PRO A 429 -3.75 -5.25 31.93
N ASN A 430 -3.00 -4.99 33.00
CA ASN A 430 -2.22 -3.75 33.12
C ASN A 430 -0.94 -3.74 32.25
N TYR A 431 -0.60 -4.83 31.56
CA TYR A 431 0.54 -4.83 30.64
C TYR A 431 0.10 -4.34 29.27
N GLN A 432 0.96 -3.57 28.60
CA GLN A 432 0.69 -2.70 27.43
C GLN A 432 0.25 -3.40 26.12
N TYR A 433 -0.38 -4.57 26.16
CA TYR A 433 -0.76 -5.29 24.94
C TYR A 433 -2.08 -4.78 24.36
N ILE A 434 -1.99 -3.80 23.47
CA ILE A 434 -3.17 -3.20 22.86
C ILE A 434 -3.99 -4.14 21.95
N GLY A 435 -3.39 -5.25 21.47
CA GLY A 435 -4.15 -6.30 20.78
C GLY A 435 -5.27 -6.89 21.65
N PHE A 436 -5.02 -7.01 22.97
CA PHE A 436 -5.99 -7.47 23.95
C PHE A 436 -7.27 -6.64 23.88
N VAL A 437 -7.12 -5.31 23.86
CA VAL A 437 -8.26 -4.37 23.85
C VAL A 437 -9.09 -4.57 22.59
N GLU A 438 -8.44 -4.73 21.44
CA GLU A 438 -9.12 -5.01 20.17
C GLU A 438 -9.87 -6.35 20.19
N ASP A 439 -9.24 -7.42 20.69
CA ASP A 439 -9.89 -8.74 20.83
C ASP A 439 -11.07 -8.72 21.80
N ALA A 440 -10.89 -8.09 22.96
CA ALA A 440 -11.91 -7.97 23.98
C ALA A 440 -13.15 -7.23 23.47
N TRP A 441 -12.95 -6.10 22.78
CA TRP A 441 -14.03 -5.36 22.15
C TRP A 441 -14.68 -6.11 21.00
N GLY A 442 -13.91 -6.77 20.12
CA GLY A 442 -14.46 -7.57 19.03
C GLY A 442 -15.36 -8.70 19.55
N ARG A 443 -14.93 -9.41 20.61
CA ARG A 443 -15.75 -10.44 21.28
C ARG A 443 -16.99 -9.87 21.94
N TYR A 444 -16.87 -8.73 22.60
CA TYR A 444 -18.01 -8.07 23.26
C TYR A 444 -19.06 -7.63 22.24
N ILE A 445 -18.64 -6.95 21.16
CA ILE A 445 -19.50 -6.53 20.05
C ILE A 445 -20.16 -7.73 19.39
N GLN A 446 -19.40 -8.78 19.02
CA GLN A 446 -19.98 -9.98 18.41
C GLN A 446 -21.01 -10.63 19.35
N SER A 447 -20.73 -10.68 20.65
CA SER A 447 -21.66 -11.24 21.63
C SER A 447 -22.94 -10.41 21.76
N MET A 448 -22.86 -9.07 21.69
CA MET A 448 -24.05 -8.21 21.66
C MET A 448 -24.88 -8.46 20.39
N ILE A 449 -24.23 -8.51 19.23
CA ILE A 449 -24.93 -8.74 17.95
C ILE A 449 -25.65 -10.09 17.95
N GLN A 450 -24.99 -11.15 18.45
CA GLN A 450 -25.60 -12.48 18.58
C GLN A 450 -26.81 -12.53 19.53
N ARG A 451 -26.88 -11.65 20.54
CA ARG A 451 -28.00 -11.60 21.49
C ARG A 451 -29.16 -10.78 20.98
N GLU A 452 -28.87 -9.65 20.32
CA GLU A 452 -29.88 -8.64 19.99
C GLU A 452 -30.47 -8.80 18.58
N THR A 453 -29.83 -9.54 17.68
CA THR A 453 -30.35 -9.75 16.32
C THR A 453 -31.55 -10.71 16.28
N ARG A 454 -32.54 -10.38 15.44
CA ARG A 454 -33.69 -11.26 15.15
C ARG A 454 -33.34 -12.46 14.26
N HIS A 455 -32.17 -12.44 13.62
CA HIS A 455 -31.70 -13.44 12.66
C HIS A 455 -30.40 -14.11 13.14
N PRO A 456 -30.50 -15.14 14.00
CA PRO A 456 -29.34 -15.84 14.55
C PRO A 456 -28.45 -16.46 13.46
N GLU A 457 -29.02 -16.85 12.32
CA GLU A 457 -28.28 -17.33 11.15
C GLU A 457 -27.37 -16.24 10.57
N VAL A 458 -27.86 -15.00 10.46
CA VAL A 458 -27.10 -13.86 9.93
C VAL A 458 -25.99 -13.43 10.90
N ALA A 459 -26.23 -13.53 12.21
CA ALA A 459 -25.27 -13.23 13.26
C ALA A 459 -23.96 -14.02 13.13
N GLN A 460 -24.03 -15.23 12.55
CA GLN A 460 -22.88 -16.12 12.34
C GLN A 460 -22.00 -15.68 11.17
N PHE A 461 -22.50 -14.77 10.32
CA PHE A 461 -21.81 -14.23 9.14
C PHE A 461 -21.27 -12.80 9.36
N VAL A 462 -21.47 -12.21 10.55
CA VAL A 462 -21.12 -10.80 10.83
C VAL A 462 -19.61 -10.60 10.87
N GLN A 463 -19.08 -9.99 9.82
CA GLN A 463 -17.65 -9.75 9.68
C GLN A 463 -17.22 -8.44 10.37
N ILE A 464 -16.73 -8.57 11.62
CA ILE A 464 -16.02 -7.49 12.30
C ILE A 464 -14.54 -7.53 11.90
N SER A 465 -14.07 -6.46 11.29
CA SER A 465 -12.71 -6.32 10.79
C SER A 465 -11.95 -5.26 11.55
N GLY A 466 -10.67 -5.51 11.84
CA GLY A 466 -9.76 -4.46 12.30
C GLY A 466 -9.35 -3.52 11.16
N ALA A 467 -8.61 -2.45 11.45
CA ALA A 467 -8.00 -1.62 10.41
C ALA A 467 -7.19 -2.46 9.41
N GLN A 468 -7.34 -2.17 8.12
CA GLN A 468 -6.63 -2.85 7.04
C GLN A 468 -5.11 -2.65 7.15
N TYR A 469 -4.68 -1.39 7.34
CA TYR A 469 -3.29 -1.00 7.48
C TYR A 469 -2.99 -0.55 8.91
N ARG A 470 -2.81 -1.52 9.82
CA ARG A 470 -2.56 -1.25 11.25
C ARG A 470 -1.29 -0.46 11.52
N CYS A 471 -0.31 -0.61 10.64
CA CYS A 471 0.93 0.15 10.62
C CYS A 471 0.70 1.64 10.42
N LEU A 472 -0.41 2.04 9.79
CA LEU A 472 -0.76 3.44 9.55
C LEU A 472 -1.64 4.04 10.66
N LEU A 473 -2.02 3.23 11.67
CA LEU A 473 -2.74 3.75 12.82
C LEU A 473 -1.75 4.50 13.73
N PRO A 474 -2.15 5.65 14.31
CA PRO A 474 -1.31 6.32 15.29
C PRO A 474 -0.97 5.39 16.47
N PRO A 475 0.18 5.60 17.14
CA PRO A 475 0.60 4.74 18.26
C PRO A 475 -0.48 4.59 19.34
N GLY A 476 -0.80 3.34 19.65
CA GLY A 476 -1.83 3.00 20.63
C GLY A 476 -3.28 3.13 20.10
N TYR A 477 -3.53 3.35 18.81
CA TYR A 477 -4.90 3.38 18.27
C TYR A 477 -5.27 2.00 17.71
N ARG A 478 -6.51 1.58 17.91
CA ARG A 478 -7.11 0.42 17.24
C ARG A 478 -8.47 0.80 16.67
N LYS A 479 -8.82 0.17 15.56
CA LYS A 479 -10.11 0.37 14.88
C LYS A 479 -10.74 -0.99 14.65
N LEU A 480 -12.02 -1.12 14.94
CA LEU A 480 -12.88 -2.19 14.47
C LEU A 480 -14.00 -1.58 13.61
N GLY A 481 -14.40 -2.26 12.56
CA GLY A 481 -15.50 -1.84 11.69
C GLY A 481 -16.21 -3.04 11.10
N MET A 482 -17.42 -2.82 10.60
CA MET A 482 -18.20 -3.82 9.88
C MET A 482 -18.89 -3.19 8.67
N TYR A 483 -19.30 -4.03 7.72
CA TYR A 483 -20.06 -3.58 6.55
C TYR A 483 -21.40 -2.93 6.95
N HIS A 484 -21.87 -1.97 6.15
CA HIS A 484 -23.05 -1.16 6.45
C HIS A 484 -24.33 -1.97 6.73
N CYS A 485 -24.50 -3.11 6.06
CA CYS A 485 -25.64 -4.00 6.28
C CYS A 485 -25.74 -4.49 7.73
N PHE A 486 -24.61 -4.63 8.44
CA PHE A 486 -24.56 -5.04 9.84
C PHE A 486 -24.52 -3.83 10.76
N CYS A 487 -25.54 -3.68 11.61
CA CYS A 487 -25.63 -2.65 12.64
C CYS A 487 -25.25 -1.23 12.15
N ASN A 488 -25.75 -0.87 10.96
CA ASN A 488 -25.48 0.40 10.27
C ASN A 488 -23.98 0.70 10.06
N GLY A 489 -23.15 -0.32 9.89
CA GLY A 489 -21.72 -0.16 9.61
C GLY A 489 -20.91 0.36 10.79
N LEU A 490 -21.30 0.01 12.01
CA LEU A 490 -20.69 0.42 13.27
C LEU A 490 -19.15 0.45 13.21
N GLN A 491 -18.59 1.59 13.60
CA GLN A 491 -17.14 1.78 13.75
C GLN A 491 -16.79 1.89 15.23
N ALA A 492 -15.68 1.30 15.65
CA ALA A 492 -15.17 1.42 17.01
C ALA A 492 -13.69 1.85 16.99
N PHE A 493 -13.39 2.93 17.70
CA PHE A 493 -12.06 3.52 17.88
C PHE A 493 -11.63 3.26 19.32
N LEU A 494 -10.58 2.46 19.48
CA LEU A 494 -10.23 1.84 20.75
C LEU A 494 -8.82 2.25 21.17
N ARG A 495 -8.69 2.59 22.45
CA ARG A 495 -7.45 2.98 23.12
C ARG A 495 -7.26 2.14 24.39
N HIS A 496 -6.01 2.03 24.85
CA HIS A 496 -5.73 1.33 26.10
C HIS A 496 -6.25 2.15 27.30
N PRO A 497 -6.79 1.53 28.37
CA PRO A 497 -7.25 2.28 29.54
C PRO A 497 -6.20 3.19 30.18
N GLN A 498 -4.91 2.84 30.07
CA GLN A 498 -3.80 3.65 30.61
C GLN A 498 -3.54 4.94 29.81
N ASP A 499 -3.98 4.99 28.55
CA ASP A 499 -3.84 6.18 27.72
C ASP A 499 -4.94 7.21 28.00
N GLU A 500 -5.86 6.92 28.93
CA GLU A 500 -7.02 7.77 29.19
C GLU A 500 -6.59 9.10 29.82
N SER A 501 -6.83 10.18 29.09
CA SER A 501 -6.75 11.55 29.59
C SER A 501 -7.74 12.43 28.84
N HIS A 502 -8.05 13.61 29.38
CA HIS A 502 -8.96 14.55 28.73
C HIS A 502 -8.47 14.95 27.32
N GLU A 503 -7.16 15.17 27.17
CA GLU A 503 -6.53 15.51 25.89
C GLU A 503 -6.61 14.34 24.90
N GLU A 504 -6.34 13.12 25.34
CA GLU A 504 -6.40 11.94 24.48
C GLU A 504 -7.82 11.60 24.04
N TRP A 505 -8.84 11.87 24.87
CA TRP A 505 -10.24 11.79 24.44
C TRP A 505 -10.53 12.74 23.27
N MET A 506 -10.08 14.00 23.34
CA MET A 506 -10.27 14.98 22.27
C MET A 506 -9.55 14.56 20.98
N LYS A 507 -8.27 14.17 21.07
CA LYS A 507 -7.51 13.66 19.92
C LYS A 507 -8.14 12.42 19.29
N THR A 508 -8.66 11.50 20.11
CA THR A 508 -9.30 10.28 19.60
C THR A 508 -10.63 10.59 18.93
N ILE A 509 -11.39 11.58 19.42
CA ILE A 509 -12.61 12.08 18.77
C ILE A 509 -12.28 12.73 17.44
N GLU A 510 -11.29 13.62 17.38
CA GLU A 510 -10.84 14.25 16.14
C GLU A 510 -10.39 13.21 15.11
N TYR A 511 -9.61 12.22 15.54
CA TYR A 511 -9.20 11.09 14.71
C TYR A 511 -10.41 10.29 14.21
N ALA A 512 -11.40 10.00 15.07
CA ALA A 512 -12.60 9.28 14.68
C ALA A 512 -13.42 10.06 13.64
N VAL A 513 -13.60 11.37 13.84
CA VAL A 513 -14.26 12.26 12.88
C VAL A 513 -13.56 12.23 11.53
N HIS A 514 -12.23 12.37 11.52
CA HIS A 514 -11.43 12.31 10.30
C HIS A 514 -11.65 10.98 9.56
N GLN A 515 -11.56 9.86 10.27
CA GLN A 515 -11.75 8.53 9.70
C GLN A 515 -13.18 8.27 9.20
N LEU A 516 -14.19 8.84 9.86
CA LEU A 516 -15.59 8.72 9.44
C LEU A 516 -15.89 9.61 8.22
N SER A 517 -15.33 10.81 8.18
CA SER A 517 -15.38 11.69 7.00
C SER A 517 -14.73 11.05 5.78
N HIS A 518 -13.69 10.24 5.99
CA HIS A 518 -13.02 9.52 4.91
C HIS A 518 -13.89 8.39 4.35
N LEU A 519 -14.57 7.64 5.23
CA LEU A 519 -15.57 6.61 4.84
C LEU A 519 -16.83 7.18 4.18
N GLU A 520 -17.11 8.47 4.37
CA GLU A 520 -18.19 9.16 3.68
C GLU A 520 -17.83 9.47 2.21
N GLN A 521 -16.56 9.74 1.93
CA GLN A 521 -16.07 10.04 0.58
C GLN A 521 -15.90 8.80 -0.30
N CYS A 522 -15.77 7.62 0.31
CA CYS A 522 -15.65 6.33 -0.36
C CYS A 522 -16.65 5.34 0.27
N PRO A 523 -17.90 5.29 -0.20
CA PRO A 523 -18.90 4.37 0.32
C PRO A 523 -18.45 2.92 0.14
N ASP A 524 -18.41 2.15 1.23
CA ASP A 524 -18.12 0.71 1.21
C ASP A 524 -19.34 -0.15 0.83
N SER A 525 -20.38 0.49 0.28
CA SER A 525 -21.71 -0.08 0.10
C SER A 525 -22.33 0.34 -1.23
N VAL A 526 -23.07 -0.57 -1.86
CA VAL A 526 -23.94 -0.28 -3.03
C VAL A 526 -25.20 0.52 -2.65
N PHE A 527 -25.39 0.76 -1.36
CA PHE A 527 -26.52 1.49 -0.81
C PHE A 527 -26.11 2.91 -0.44
N ILE A 528 -27.06 3.84 -0.56
CA ILE A 528 -26.91 5.21 -0.11
C ILE A 528 -26.84 5.22 1.42
N VAL A 529 -25.63 5.38 1.96
CA VAL A 529 -25.37 5.40 3.41
C VAL A 529 -25.72 6.76 4.00
N ARG A 530 -26.53 6.78 5.06
CA ARG A 530 -26.94 8.04 5.74
C ARG A 530 -26.01 8.46 6.88
N GLY A 531 -25.21 7.53 7.38
CA GLY A 531 -24.36 7.75 8.55
C GLY A 531 -24.01 6.43 9.22
N ARG A 532 -23.20 6.51 10.27
CA ARG A 532 -22.69 5.34 10.99
C ARG A 532 -22.66 5.58 12.50
N PRO A 533 -23.02 4.58 13.32
CA PRO A 533 -22.73 4.62 14.74
C PRO A 533 -21.22 4.48 14.97
N ALA A 534 -20.72 5.20 15.97
CA ALA A 534 -19.30 5.24 16.31
C ALA A 534 -19.10 5.08 17.82
N ILE A 535 -18.28 4.10 18.20
CA ILE A 535 -17.82 3.89 19.57
C ILE A 535 -16.43 4.49 19.71
N ILE A 536 -16.22 5.27 20.76
CA ILE A 536 -14.89 5.72 21.16
C ILE A 536 -14.68 5.24 22.59
N ALA A 537 -13.63 4.45 22.81
CA ALA A 537 -13.44 3.75 24.08
C ALA A 537 -11.98 3.71 24.56
N PHE A 538 -11.82 3.91 25.87
CA PHE A 538 -10.60 3.66 26.62
C PHE A 538 -10.89 2.53 27.61
N GLY A 539 -10.54 1.30 27.24
CA GLY A 539 -10.95 0.12 28.01
C GLY A 539 -12.48 -0.04 28.07
N THR A 540 -13.05 0.01 29.27
CA THR A 540 -14.51 -0.06 29.52
C THR A 540 -15.21 1.30 29.53
N ARG A 541 -14.46 2.40 29.46
CA ARG A 541 -15.02 3.76 29.44
C ARG A 541 -15.31 4.16 28.00
N VAL A 542 -16.55 4.55 27.74
CA VAL A 542 -17.10 4.64 26.39
C VAL A 542 -17.88 5.94 26.19
N LYS A 543 -17.74 6.50 24.99
CA LYS A 543 -18.70 7.43 24.41
C LYS A 543 -19.26 6.83 23.13
N LEU A 544 -20.59 6.88 23.00
CA LEU A 544 -21.30 6.42 21.82
C LEU A 544 -21.81 7.64 21.04
N PHE A 545 -21.49 7.66 19.75
CA PHE A 545 -21.86 8.69 18.81
C PHE A 545 -22.57 8.09 17.61
N TYR A 546 -23.20 8.96 16.84
CA TYR A 546 -23.63 8.69 15.49
C TYR A 546 -23.13 9.81 14.59
N TYR A 547 -22.40 9.44 13.54
CA TYR A 547 -21.88 10.35 12.54
C TYR A 547 -22.83 10.38 11.35
N ILE A 548 -23.45 11.54 11.13
CA ILE A 548 -24.40 11.72 10.02
C ILE A 548 -23.69 12.23 8.77
N TYR A 549 -23.97 11.62 7.63
CA TYR A 549 -23.39 12.04 6.35
C TYR A 549 -24.02 13.37 5.91
N HIS A 550 -23.22 14.16 5.21
CA HIS A 550 -23.57 15.48 4.74
C HIS A 550 -24.68 15.41 3.69
N ARG A 551 -25.58 16.37 3.75
CA ARG A 551 -26.66 16.59 2.78
C ARG A 551 -26.74 18.05 2.42
N GLU A 552 -26.92 18.32 1.14
CA GLU A 552 -27.10 19.70 0.65
C GLU A 552 -28.34 20.40 1.24
N LYS A 553 -29.37 19.63 1.58
CA LYS A 553 -30.65 20.15 2.07
C LYS A 553 -31.05 19.45 3.36
N ALA A 554 -31.54 20.25 4.30
CA ALA A 554 -32.09 19.75 5.54
C ALA A 554 -33.30 18.84 5.25
N PRO A 555 -33.32 17.61 5.79
CA PRO A 555 -34.42 16.68 5.61
C PRO A 555 -35.67 17.17 6.36
N VAL A 556 -36.85 16.82 5.85
CA VAL A 556 -38.10 17.10 6.55
C VAL A 556 -38.17 16.24 7.81
N VAL A 557 -38.20 16.90 8.96
CA VAL A 557 -38.28 16.24 10.26
C VAL A 557 -39.74 15.91 10.58
N PRO A 558 -40.07 14.68 11.01
CA PRO A 558 -41.42 14.34 11.46
C PRO A 558 -41.90 15.24 12.60
N GLN A 559 -43.19 15.57 12.63
CA GLN A 559 -43.75 16.46 13.68
C GLN A 559 -43.59 15.91 15.11
N ASN A 560 -43.39 14.59 15.26
CA ASN A 560 -43.20 13.91 16.54
C ASN A 560 -41.73 13.48 16.78
N ALA A 561 -40.78 14.04 16.03
CA ALA A 561 -39.38 13.63 16.11
C ALA A 561 -38.76 13.91 17.49
N SER A 562 -37.85 13.02 17.90
CA SER A 562 -37.10 13.19 19.15
C SER A 562 -36.17 14.42 19.08
N PRO A 563 -35.79 15.01 20.22
CA PRO A 563 -34.77 16.08 20.24
C PRO A 563 -33.46 15.69 19.55
N ALA A 564 -33.05 14.41 19.67
CA ALA A 564 -31.88 13.89 18.99
C ALA A 564 -32.06 13.88 17.47
N SER A 565 -33.23 13.45 16.98
CA SER A 565 -33.58 13.45 15.55
C SER A 565 -33.58 14.87 14.94
N ILE A 566 -34.05 15.86 15.69
CA ILE A 566 -33.98 17.28 15.30
C ILE A 566 -32.51 17.73 15.19
N GLN A 567 -31.68 17.35 16.16
CA GLN A 567 -30.25 17.66 16.14
C GLN A 567 -29.54 17.00 14.94
N PHE A 568 -29.84 15.74 14.63
CA PHE A 568 -29.32 15.06 13.45
C PHE A 568 -29.68 15.77 12.16
N ALA A 569 -30.96 16.14 12.01
CA ALA A 569 -31.43 16.85 10.82
C ALA A 569 -30.77 18.23 10.65
N ALA A 570 -30.50 18.94 11.75
CA ALA A 570 -29.76 20.20 11.71
C ALA A 570 -28.28 19.98 11.34
N SER A 571 -27.62 19.02 11.99
CA SER A 571 -26.20 18.71 11.80
C SER A 571 -25.89 18.22 10.38
N CYS A 572 -26.78 17.49 9.71
CA CYS A 572 -26.47 16.89 8.40
C CYS A 572 -26.18 17.90 7.28
N THR A 573 -26.49 19.19 7.45
CA THR A 573 -26.17 20.24 6.48
C THR A 573 -24.85 20.97 6.76
N ASP A 574 -24.16 20.62 7.84
CA ASP A 574 -22.89 21.24 8.20
C ASP A 574 -21.74 20.68 7.37
N LEU A 575 -20.97 21.56 6.73
CA LEU A 575 -19.81 21.18 5.92
C LEU A 575 -18.66 20.64 6.78
N GLU A 576 -18.61 21.04 8.05
CA GLU A 576 -17.54 20.71 8.97
C GLU A 576 -17.83 19.35 9.66
N PRO A 577 -17.05 18.28 9.38
CA PRO A 577 -17.37 16.91 9.82
C PRO A 577 -17.52 16.76 11.34
N LYS A 578 -16.77 17.52 12.15
CA LYS A 578 -16.87 17.44 13.62
C LYS A 578 -18.25 17.83 14.15
N HIS A 579 -18.98 18.71 13.47
CA HIS A 579 -20.33 19.12 13.88
C HIS A 579 -21.41 18.09 13.51
N ARG A 580 -21.02 17.08 12.72
CA ARG A 580 -21.87 15.96 12.28
C ARG A 580 -21.72 14.71 13.15
N LEU A 581 -20.82 14.72 14.11
CA LEU A 581 -20.70 13.68 15.12
C LEU A 581 -21.57 14.02 16.34
N VAL A 582 -22.72 13.37 16.48
CA VAL A 582 -23.68 13.63 17.56
C VAL A 582 -23.62 12.52 18.60
N GLN A 583 -23.57 12.89 19.89
CA GLN A 583 -23.51 11.93 20.99
C GLN A 583 -24.89 11.31 21.27
N LEU A 584 -24.97 9.98 21.27
CA LEU A 584 -26.21 9.23 21.46
C LEU A 584 -26.57 8.99 22.93
N ILE A 585 -25.55 8.86 23.78
CA ILE A 585 -25.72 8.74 25.23
C ILE A 585 -25.29 10.08 25.84
N PRO A 586 -26.24 10.99 26.15
CA PRO A 586 -25.91 12.34 26.58
C PRO A 586 -25.18 12.35 27.93
N GLY A 587 -24.12 13.15 28.03
CA GLY A 587 -23.30 13.29 29.23
C GLY A 587 -21.90 13.81 28.89
N SER A 588 -21.34 14.67 29.75
CA SER A 588 -19.96 15.17 29.58
C SER A 588 -18.92 14.07 29.81
N GLU A 589 -19.19 13.21 30.79
CA GLU A 589 -18.33 12.08 31.17
C GLU A 589 -18.63 10.83 30.32
N PRO A 590 -17.62 10.02 29.97
CA PRO A 590 -17.82 8.71 29.36
C PRO A 590 -18.53 7.77 30.34
N ILE A 591 -19.42 6.93 29.82
CA ILE A 591 -20.07 5.88 30.62
C ILE A 591 -19.08 4.76 30.92
N ASP A 592 -19.27 4.02 32.01
CA ASP A 592 -18.41 2.89 32.35
C ASP A 592 -19.21 1.58 32.34
N LEU A 593 -18.80 0.65 31.48
CA LEU A 593 -19.46 -0.64 31.31
C LEU A 593 -19.32 -1.56 32.53
N HIS A 594 -18.51 -1.22 33.54
CA HIS A 594 -18.56 -1.89 34.84
C HIS A 594 -19.89 -1.65 35.57
N HIS A 595 -20.54 -0.50 35.37
CA HIS A 595 -21.85 -0.21 35.94
C HIS A 595 -22.96 -0.83 35.08
N LYS A 596 -23.86 -1.58 35.72
CA LYS A 596 -24.94 -2.28 35.02
C LYS A 596 -25.88 -1.32 34.27
N ASP A 597 -26.21 -0.18 34.87
CA ASP A 597 -27.12 0.79 34.27
C ASP A 597 -26.51 1.46 33.03
N ASP A 598 -25.23 1.79 33.09
CA ASP A 598 -24.49 2.35 31.95
C ASP A 598 -24.31 1.33 30.82
N ARG A 599 -24.02 0.08 31.18
CA ARG A 599 -23.96 -1.03 30.23
C ARG A 599 -25.31 -1.23 29.52
N ALA A 600 -26.41 -1.20 30.25
CA ALA A 600 -27.74 -1.34 29.69
C ALA A 600 -28.08 -0.22 28.69
N LYS A 601 -27.58 1.01 28.89
CA LYS A 601 -27.73 2.11 27.92
C LYS A 601 -27.02 1.81 26.60
N LEU A 602 -25.78 1.29 26.65
CA LEU A 602 -25.04 0.92 25.44
C LEU A 602 -25.72 -0.25 24.72
N GLU A 603 -26.07 -1.31 25.46
CA GLU A 603 -26.71 -2.51 24.90
C GLU A 603 -28.07 -2.19 24.26
N HIS A 604 -28.83 -1.24 24.84
CA HIS A 604 -30.08 -0.74 24.24
C HIS A 604 -29.86 -0.14 22.84
N TRP A 605 -28.81 0.68 22.64
CA TRP A 605 -28.51 1.24 21.32
C TRP A 605 -28.03 0.17 20.33
N PHE A 606 -27.28 -0.83 20.79
CA PHE A 606 -26.92 -1.98 19.95
C PHE A 606 -28.16 -2.72 19.45
N LYS A 607 -29.15 -2.91 20.31
CA LYS A 607 -30.45 -3.44 19.88
C LYS A 607 -31.07 -2.57 18.78
N VAL A 608 -31.10 -1.24 18.96
CA VAL A 608 -31.62 -0.32 17.93
C VAL A 608 -30.85 -0.37 16.61
N PHE A 609 -29.57 -0.72 16.58
CA PHE A 609 -28.84 -0.85 15.30
C PHE A 609 -28.97 -2.23 14.67
N CYS A 610 -29.10 -3.27 15.49
CA CYS A 610 -29.02 -4.65 15.04
C CYS A 610 -30.40 -5.36 14.92
N ASP A 611 -31.48 -4.78 15.48
CA ASP A 611 -32.86 -5.30 15.44
C ASP A 611 -33.56 -5.08 14.09
N LYS A 612 -32.87 -5.43 13.00
CA LYS A 612 -33.37 -5.31 11.62
C LYS A 612 -34.24 -6.50 11.23
N GLU A 613 -35.35 -6.24 10.55
CA GLU A 613 -36.21 -7.28 9.95
C GLU A 613 -35.69 -7.77 8.58
N ASP A 614 -34.99 -6.91 7.85
CA ASP A 614 -34.39 -7.22 6.55
C ASP A 614 -32.96 -6.66 6.50
N LEU A 615 -32.04 -7.39 5.88
CA LEU A 615 -30.67 -6.95 5.61
C LEU A 615 -30.62 -5.70 4.72
N GLU A 616 -31.67 -5.46 3.93
CA GLU A 616 -31.82 -4.26 3.10
C GLU A 616 -32.45 -3.07 3.84
N THR A 617 -32.57 -3.13 5.17
CA THR A 617 -33.04 -1.99 5.98
C THR A 617 -31.93 -1.37 6.83
N GLU A 618 -32.07 -0.09 7.15
CA GLU A 618 -31.19 0.64 8.08
C GLU A 618 -32.00 1.46 9.07
N TRP A 619 -31.45 1.67 10.26
CA TRP A 619 -32.03 2.63 11.20
C TRP A 619 -31.72 4.06 10.76
N ASP A 620 -32.75 4.90 10.55
CA ASP A 620 -32.57 6.30 10.17
C ASP A 620 -32.56 7.21 11.42
N PRO A 621 -31.46 7.92 11.71
CA PRO A 621 -31.37 8.82 12.86
C PRO A 621 -32.35 10.01 12.81
N ILE A 622 -32.78 10.40 11.60
CA ILE A 622 -33.68 11.55 11.39
C ILE A 622 -35.14 11.19 11.71
N THR A 623 -35.58 9.99 11.32
CA THR A 623 -36.96 9.55 11.60
C THR A 623 -37.07 8.76 12.89
N GLY A 624 -35.99 8.12 13.34
CA GLY A 624 -35.98 7.18 14.45
C GLY A 624 -36.54 5.80 14.10
N GLU A 625 -36.83 5.55 12.82
CA GLU A 625 -37.45 4.32 12.32
C GLU A 625 -36.50 3.56 11.38
N TYR A 626 -36.81 2.28 11.13
CA TYR A 626 -36.12 1.51 10.10
C TYR A 626 -36.70 1.84 8.72
N ILE A 627 -35.81 2.12 7.76
CA ILE A 627 -36.17 2.40 6.37
C ILE A 627 -35.47 1.41 5.44
N THR A 628 -36.05 1.16 4.27
CA THR A 628 -35.38 0.42 3.20
C THR A 628 -34.22 1.25 2.64
N MET A 629 -33.05 0.63 2.56
CA MET A 629 -31.87 1.25 1.98
C MET A 629 -32.08 1.47 0.48
N ALA A 630 -31.86 2.71 0.03
CA ALA A 630 -31.88 3.01 -1.40
C ALA A 630 -30.57 2.52 -2.04
N ARG A 631 -30.66 1.86 -3.19
CA ARG A 631 -29.47 1.52 -4.00
C ARG A 631 -29.04 2.73 -4.80
N GLU A 632 -27.74 2.92 -4.95
CA GLU A 632 -27.23 3.85 -5.97
C GLU A 632 -27.66 3.32 -7.35
N VAL A 633 -28.49 4.09 -8.04
CA VAL A 633 -28.78 3.81 -9.46
C VAL A 633 -27.54 4.30 -10.19
N GLY A 634 -26.72 3.37 -10.68
CA GLY A 634 -25.56 3.73 -11.50
C GLY A 634 -26.01 4.63 -12.65
N ASN A 635 -25.34 5.77 -12.83
CA ASN A 635 -25.45 6.55 -14.04
C ASN A 635 -24.89 5.72 -15.21
N THR A 636 -25.71 4.83 -15.75
CA THR A 636 -25.59 4.41 -17.14
C THR A 636 -26.30 5.45 -17.99
N GLU A 637 -25.54 6.43 -18.48
CA GLU A 637 -25.78 7.06 -19.79
C GLU A 637 -24.57 6.85 -20.69
#